data_AF-A0A1H8U6M5-F1
#
_entry.id   AF-A0A1H8U6M5-F1
#
_cell.length_a   1.000
_cell.length_b   1.000
_cell.length_c   1.000
_cell.angle_alpha   90.00
_cell.angle_beta   90.00
_cell.angle_gamma   90.00
#
_symmetry.space_group_name_H-M   'P 1'
#
loop_
_entity.id
_entity.type
_entity.pdbx_description
1 polymer ?
#
loop_
_entity_poly.entity_id
_entity_poly.type
_entity_poly.pdbx_seq_one_letter_code
_entity_poly.pdbx_strand_id
1 'polypeptide(L)'
;MDQDKRSIEQQQGAGAPASAKSGDPKSWSRRRFGVGAVSASVIMSLHAQPLKAAANCTPSGWVSGNTSLHQELEECGGRTPGYWQNDNHPHHPQGWRETYYEALNSNHGFPGLNGLTGSGTNGEATLLDAVSGPGRQDLGMGDSTLRQVVRFGTAALLNARYPSVSPGYPLSESEVVDIVTQTLMAGEYVTSSGDVLDEEQVHRFLANTMDSPSWGP
;
A
#
# COMPACT_ATOMS: atom_id res chain seq x y z
N MET A 1 3.99 34.62 -76.35
CA MET A 1 3.51 34.11 -75.06
C MET A 1 4.23 34.89 -73.96
N ASP A 2 4.31 36.22 -74.09
CA ASP A 2 3.33 37.24 -73.65
C ASP A 2 3.39 37.40 -72.11
N GLN A 3 4.20 38.35 -71.60
CA GLN A 3 3.81 39.74 -71.25
C GLN A 3 2.67 39.78 -70.21
N ASP A 4 2.65 40.56 -69.13
CA ASP A 4 3.37 41.74 -68.68
C ASP A 4 2.96 41.96 -67.20
N LYS A 5 3.91 42.36 -66.35
CA LYS A 5 3.88 43.64 -65.62
C LYS A 5 2.50 44.16 -65.12
N ARG A 6 2.37 44.36 -63.79
CA ARG A 6 2.14 45.67 -63.11
C ARG A 6 1.63 45.49 -61.68
N SER A 7 2.41 46.00 -60.74
CA SER A 7 1.93 46.49 -59.45
C SER A 7 0.98 47.68 -59.69
N ILE A 8 -0.22 47.68 -59.08
CA ILE A 8 -0.86 48.87 -58.52
C ILE A 8 -1.70 48.41 -57.32
N GLU A 9 -1.25 48.84 -56.15
CA GLU A 9 -2.03 49.02 -54.95
C GLU A 9 -2.85 50.30 -55.12
N GLN A 10 -4.18 50.23 -55.09
CA GLN A 10 -5.01 51.39 -54.77
C GLN A 10 -6.32 50.98 -54.11
N GLN A 11 -6.42 51.40 -52.86
CA GLN A 11 -7.56 51.42 -51.97
C GLN A 11 -8.73 52.24 -52.54
N GLN A 12 -9.96 51.81 -52.26
CA GLN A 12 -11.12 52.63 -51.89
C GLN A 12 -12.27 51.62 -51.62
N GLY A 13 -12.82 51.45 -50.42
CA GLY A 13 -12.96 52.41 -49.33
C GLY A 13 -14.39 52.94 -49.30
N ALA A 14 -15.35 52.12 -48.87
CA ALA A 14 -16.62 52.57 -48.29
C ALA A 14 -17.06 51.56 -47.23
N GLY A 15 -16.78 51.87 -45.96
CA GLY A 15 -17.48 51.29 -44.81
C GLY A 15 -18.95 51.74 -44.79
N ALA A 16 -19.86 51.15 -44.03
CA ALA A 16 -19.74 50.32 -42.83
C ALA A 16 -21.15 49.74 -42.50
N PRO A 17 -21.39 49.00 -41.39
CA PRO A 17 -20.53 48.07 -40.67
C PRO A 17 -21.13 46.65 -40.53
N ALA A 18 -20.20 45.71 -40.35
CA ALA A 18 -20.19 44.53 -39.48
C ALA A 18 -21.49 44.06 -38.78
N SER A 19 -21.81 42.77 -38.96
CA SER A 19 -21.31 41.66 -38.09
C SER A 19 -22.01 40.36 -38.52
N ALA A 20 -21.30 39.39 -39.12
CA ALA A 20 -20.65 38.26 -38.44
C ALA A 20 -21.70 37.37 -37.71
N LYS A 21 -21.85 36.07 -38.01
CA LYS A 21 -20.86 35.00 -38.18
C LYS A 21 -21.45 33.90 -39.08
N SER A 22 -20.73 33.40 -40.09
CA SER A 22 -19.85 32.20 -40.03
C SER A 22 -20.58 31.01 -39.40
N GLY A 23 -20.95 29.94 -40.11
CA GLY A 23 -20.37 29.34 -41.30
C GLY A 23 -19.93 27.93 -40.92
N ASP A 24 -20.84 26.97 -41.09
CA ASP A 24 -20.65 25.53 -40.84
C ASP A 24 -19.41 24.96 -41.54
N PRO A 25 -18.84 23.88 -41.00
CA PRO A 25 -18.74 22.70 -41.84
C PRO A 25 -19.05 21.37 -41.14
N LYS A 26 -19.58 20.44 -41.97
CA LYS A 26 -19.67 18.98 -41.83
C LYS A 26 -20.81 18.45 -40.94
N SER A 27 -21.89 18.08 -41.63
CA SER A 27 -23.01 17.30 -41.12
C SER A 27 -22.56 15.91 -40.65
N TRP A 28 -22.30 15.79 -39.35
CA TRP A 28 -22.21 14.51 -38.66
C TRP A 28 -23.62 14.01 -38.37
N SER A 29 -23.92 12.80 -38.87
CA SER A 29 -25.19 12.09 -38.67
C SER A 29 -25.54 11.99 -37.18
N ARG A 30 -26.50 12.81 -36.72
CA ARG A 30 -27.12 12.66 -35.41
C ARG A 30 -28.26 11.66 -35.55
N ARG A 31 -28.02 10.42 -35.11
CA ARG A 31 -29.10 9.46 -34.80
C ARG A 31 -30.10 10.15 -33.88
N ARG A 32 -31.30 10.40 -34.40
CA ARG A 32 -32.45 10.82 -33.60
C ARG A 32 -32.88 9.61 -32.79
N PHE A 33 -32.53 9.56 -31.51
CA PHE A 33 -33.20 8.68 -30.57
C PHE A 33 -34.62 9.22 -30.39
N GLY A 34 -35.56 8.52 -31.01
CA GLY A 34 -36.99 8.76 -30.83
C GLY A 34 -37.34 8.61 -29.36
N VAL A 35 -37.92 9.66 -28.82
CA VAL A 35 -38.51 9.73 -27.49
C VAL A 35 -39.55 8.62 -27.37
N GLY A 36 -39.31 7.68 -26.47
CA GLY A 36 -40.21 6.57 -26.15
C GLY A 36 -40.23 6.33 -24.64
N ALA A 37 -41.39 6.62 -24.04
CA ALA A 37 -41.97 6.15 -22.79
C ALA A 37 -41.07 5.87 -21.56
N VAL A 38 -41.43 6.55 -20.47
CA VAL A 38 -40.92 6.47 -19.10
C VAL A 38 -41.02 5.06 -18.50
N SER A 39 -39.93 4.51 -17.96
CA SER A 39 -39.93 3.79 -16.67
C SER A 39 -38.50 3.54 -16.13
N ALA A 40 -38.18 4.26 -15.07
CA ALA A 40 -37.15 4.02 -14.05
C ALA A 40 -35.79 3.44 -14.50
N SER A 41 -34.87 4.32 -14.91
CA SER A 41 -33.45 4.07 -14.67
C SER A 41 -33.23 4.06 -13.15
N VAL A 42 -33.08 2.87 -12.57
CA VAL A 42 -32.46 2.74 -11.25
C VAL A 42 -31.01 3.17 -11.45
N ILE A 43 -30.74 4.45 -11.24
CA ILE A 43 -29.40 4.91 -10.90
C ILE A 43 -29.15 4.25 -9.55
N MET A 44 -28.53 3.05 -9.57
CA MET A 44 -27.84 2.58 -8.38
C MET A 44 -26.73 3.59 -8.15
N SER A 45 -27.04 4.61 -7.38
CA SER A 45 -26.04 5.35 -6.64
C SER A 45 -25.41 4.33 -5.71
N LEU A 46 -24.40 3.61 -6.22
CA LEU A 46 -23.39 3.04 -5.35
C LEU A 46 -22.89 4.27 -4.60
N HIS A 47 -23.34 4.41 -3.36
CA HIS A 47 -22.69 5.28 -2.41
C HIS A 47 -21.33 4.61 -2.19
N ALA A 48 -20.43 4.81 -3.15
CA ALA A 48 -19.02 4.69 -2.92
C ALA A 48 -18.75 5.78 -1.90
N GLN A 49 -18.92 5.44 -0.62
CA GLN A 49 -18.01 5.96 0.36
C GLN A 49 -16.65 5.70 -0.29
N PRO A 50 -15.88 6.74 -0.67
CA PRO A 50 -14.51 6.50 -1.06
C PRO A 50 -13.98 5.71 0.12
N LEU A 51 -13.76 4.40 -0.10
CA LEU A 51 -13.09 3.60 0.88
C LEU A 51 -11.83 4.41 1.07
N LYS A 52 -11.62 4.91 2.29
CA LYS A 52 -10.27 5.09 2.79
C LYS A 52 -9.69 3.68 2.88
N ALA A 53 -9.54 3.07 1.71
CA ALA A 53 -8.81 1.88 1.50
C ALA A 53 -7.41 2.40 1.67
N ALA A 54 -6.83 2.07 2.81
CA ALA A 54 -5.44 2.29 3.13
C ALA A 54 -4.64 1.51 2.07
N ALA A 55 -4.54 2.10 0.88
CA ALA A 55 -4.20 1.38 -0.32
C ALA A 55 -2.74 0.99 -0.22
N ASN A 56 -1.85 1.82 0.33
CA ASN A 56 -0.48 1.42 0.60
C ASN A 56 -0.31 0.52 1.85
N CYS A 57 -1.34 0.36 2.67
CA CYS A 57 -1.28 -0.33 3.96
C CYS A 57 -1.74 -1.80 3.91
N THR A 58 -2.25 -2.24 2.76
CA THR A 58 -2.57 -3.65 2.48
C THR A 58 -1.58 -4.21 1.45
N PRO A 59 -1.28 -5.52 1.45
CA PRO A 59 -0.31 -6.08 0.51
C PRO A 59 -0.71 -5.83 -0.95
N SER A 60 -1.96 -6.13 -1.32
CA SER A 60 -2.49 -5.96 -2.68
C SER A 60 -2.55 -4.49 -3.08
N GLY A 61 -2.97 -3.61 -2.17
CA GLY A 61 -2.99 -2.19 -2.43
C GLY A 61 -1.57 -1.60 -2.60
N TRP A 62 -0.60 -2.06 -1.82
CA TRP A 62 0.80 -1.63 -1.91
C TRP A 62 1.41 -2.03 -3.25
N VAL A 63 1.15 -3.25 -3.73
CA VAL A 63 1.55 -3.72 -5.07
C VAL A 63 0.83 -2.93 -6.16
N SER A 64 -0.50 -2.78 -6.06
CA SER A 64 -1.31 -2.13 -7.10
C SER A 64 -1.08 -0.62 -7.20
N GLY A 65 -0.57 0.03 -6.15
CA GLY A 65 -0.35 1.47 -6.10
C GLY A 65 0.58 2.01 -7.18
N ASN A 66 1.46 1.17 -7.74
CA ASN A 66 2.30 1.56 -8.88
C ASN A 66 1.49 1.74 -10.18
N THR A 67 0.31 1.13 -10.27
CA THR A 67 -0.51 1.14 -11.50
C THR A 67 -1.55 2.26 -11.55
N SER A 68 -1.74 3.01 -10.46
CA SER A 68 -2.76 4.04 -10.33
C SER A 68 -2.18 5.31 -9.70
N LEU A 69 -2.51 6.47 -10.27
CA LEU A 69 -2.14 7.78 -9.73
C LEU A 69 -2.91 8.05 -8.43
N HIS A 70 -2.39 7.54 -7.31
CA HIS A 70 -2.88 7.88 -5.97
C HIS A 70 -2.11 9.09 -5.46
N GLN A 71 -2.84 10.16 -5.11
CA GLN A 71 -2.21 11.41 -4.70
C GLN A 71 -1.83 11.45 -3.22
N GLU A 72 -2.30 10.52 -2.40
CA GLU A 72 -2.07 10.55 -0.95
C GLU A 72 -1.65 9.16 -0.44
N LEU A 73 -0.51 9.13 0.25
CA LEU A 73 -0.03 7.99 1.02
C LEU A 73 -0.73 8.00 2.39
N GLU A 74 -1.23 6.84 2.84
CA GLU A 74 -1.85 6.71 4.16
C GLU A 74 -0.81 6.30 5.21
N GLU A 75 -0.90 6.92 6.38
CA GLU A 75 -0.14 6.48 7.55
C GLU A 75 -0.81 5.24 8.15
N CYS A 76 -0.11 4.10 8.14
CA CYS A 76 -0.69 2.81 8.56
C CYS A 76 -0.74 2.63 10.09
N GLY A 77 -0.38 3.64 10.89
CA GLY A 77 -0.47 3.60 12.36
C GLY A 77 0.47 2.62 13.08
N GLY A 78 1.38 1.94 12.36
CA GLY A 78 2.29 0.96 12.92
C GLY A 78 3.45 1.57 13.70
N ARG A 79 3.91 0.86 14.73
CA ARG A 79 5.14 1.14 15.46
C ARG A 79 6.27 0.25 14.95
N THR A 80 7.45 0.84 14.83
CA THR A 80 8.65 0.18 14.31
C THR A 80 9.18 -0.89 15.28
N PRO A 81 10.03 -1.83 14.82
CA PRO A 81 10.73 -2.76 15.73
C PRO A 81 11.50 -2.05 16.85
N GLY A 82 12.00 -0.84 16.57
CA GLY A 82 12.71 -0.01 17.56
C GLY A 82 11.83 0.46 18.73
N TYR A 83 10.52 0.63 18.50
CA TYR A 83 9.56 0.92 19.57
C TYR A 83 9.36 -0.30 20.48
N TRP A 84 9.26 -1.49 19.89
CA TRP A 84 8.98 -2.73 20.61
C TRP A 84 10.20 -3.31 21.35
N GLN A 85 11.42 -3.09 20.87
CA GLN A 85 12.62 -3.69 21.50
C GLN A 85 13.00 -3.13 22.90
N ASN A 86 12.36 -2.05 23.37
CA ASN A 86 12.75 -1.39 24.62
C ASN A 86 11.83 -1.78 25.77
N ASP A 87 12.26 -2.72 26.63
CA ASP A 87 11.53 -3.22 27.80
C ASP A 87 11.04 -2.12 28.78
N ASN A 88 11.67 -0.94 28.78
CA ASN A 88 11.31 0.17 29.67
C ASN A 88 10.58 1.32 28.96
N HIS A 89 9.95 1.09 27.81
CA HIS A 89 9.23 2.15 27.12
C HIS A 89 7.95 2.53 27.90
N PRO A 90 7.78 3.79 28.33
CA PRO A 90 6.68 4.20 29.21
C PRO A 90 5.28 4.09 28.60
N HIS A 91 5.22 3.86 27.28
CA HIS A 91 3.97 3.74 26.52
C HIS A 91 3.67 2.32 26.07
N HIS A 92 4.40 1.30 26.54
CA HIS A 92 4.03 -0.08 26.24
C HIS A 92 2.69 -0.46 26.91
N PRO A 93 1.85 -1.23 26.20
CA PRO A 93 0.56 -1.66 26.73
C PRO A 93 0.74 -2.68 27.86
N GLN A 94 -0.25 -2.78 28.75
CA GLN A 94 -0.29 -3.84 29.77
C GLN A 94 -0.32 -5.21 29.09
N GLY A 95 0.42 -6.20 29.60
CA GLY A 95 0.53 -7.52 29.00
C GLY A 95 1.68 -7.66 28.00
N TRP A 96 2.24 -6.54 27.52
CA TRP A 96 3.37 -6.55 26.59
C TRP A 96 4.56 -7.34 27.14
N ARG A 97 4.89 -7.13 28.42
CA ARG A 97 6.10 -7.70 29.01
C ARG A 97 6.01 -9.22 29.13
N GLU A 98 4.83 -9.72 29.43
CA GLU A 98 4.54 -11.15 29.47
C GLU A 98 4.67 -11.75 28.08
N THR A 99 4.13 -11.10 27.05
CA THR A 99 4.21 -11.56 25.65
C THR A 99 5.65 -11.55 25.12
N TYR A 100 6.45 -10.52 25.39
CA TYR A 100 7.71 -10.34 24.67
C TYR A 100 8.75 -11.44 24.95
N TYR A 101 8.73 -12.02 26.16
CA TYR A 101 9.61 -13.14 26.53
C TYR A 101 9.13 -14.50 26.02
N GLU A 102 7.94 -14.56 25.42
CA GLU A 102 7.45 -15.79 24.84
C GLU A 102 8.26 -16.20 23.62
N ALA A 103 8.31 -17.52 23.40
CA ALA A 103 8.93 -18.09 22.22
C ALA A 103 8.30 -17.51 20.95
N LEU A 104 9.14 -17.23 19.97
CA LEU A 104 8.72 -16.82 18.63
C LEU A 104 7.86 -17.92 17.97
N ASN A 105 8.15 -19.18 18.28
CA ASN A 105 7.33 -20.35 17.91
C ASN A 105 6.24 -20.64 18.95
N SER A 106 5.33 -19.69 19.16
CA SER A 106 4.22 -19.85 20.10
C SER A 106 2.91 -19.36 19.47
N ASN A 107 1.80 -19.60 20.16
CA ASN A 107 0.50 -19.02 19.78
C ASN A 107 0.50 -17.48 19.81
N HIS A 108 1.46 -16.88 20.51
CA HIS A 108 1.63 -15.44 20.61
C HIS A 108 2.64 -14.89 19.60
N GLY A 109 3.38 -15.75 18.90
CA GLY A 109 4.29 -15.40 17.82
C GLY A 109 3.83 -15.98 16.48
N PHE A 110 4.68 -16.80 15.88
CA PHE A 110 4.47 -17.47 14.61
C PHE A 110 4.52 -18.99 14.80
N PRO A 111 3.35 -19.64 15.00
CA PRO A 111 3.29 -21.08 15.16
C PRO A 111 3.92 -21.80 13.97
N GLY A 112 4.79 -22.78 14.24
CA GLY A 112 5.43 -23.60 13.21
C GLY A 112 6.83 -23.12 12.79
N LEU A 113 7.26 -21.93 13.23
CA LEU A 113 8.63 -21.45 12.99
C LEU A 113 9.64 -22.14 13.90
N ASN A 114 10.16 -23.28 13.46
CA ASN A 114 11.16 -24.05 14.21
C ASN A 114 12.60 -23.68 13.82
N GLY A 115 13.56 -23.95 14.70
CA GLY A 115 14.99 -23.85 14.39
C GLY A 115 15.61 -22.45 14.57
N LEU A 116 14.84 -21.46 15.01
CA LEU A 116 15.35 -20.14 15.35
C LEU A 116 15.92 -20.13 16.77
N THR A 117 17.13 -19.60 16.92
CA THR A 117 17.86 -19.55 18.20
C THR A 117 17.78 -18.17 18.83
N GLY A 118 17.77 -18.08 20.16
CA GLY A 118 17.76 -16.80 20.87
C GLY A 118 17.89 -16.93 22.39
N SER A 119 17.32 -15.96 23.10
CA SER A 119 17.48 -15.78 24.56
C SER A 119 16.51 -16.58 25.41
N GLY A 120 15.60 -17.32 24.80
CA GLY A 120 14.59 -18.10 25.50
C GLY A 120 15.20 -19.19 26.40
N THR A 121 14.37 -19.75 27.27
CA THR A 121 14.79 -20.71 28.32
C THR A 121 15.52 -21.94 27.75
N ASN A 122 15.18 -22.34 26.52
CA ASN A 122 15.79 -23.48 25.83
C ASN A 122 16.70 -23.06 24.65
N GLY A 123 17.14 -21.80 24.63
CA GLY A 123 17.87 -21.22 23.50
C GLY A 123 16.99 -20.95 22.28
N GLU A 124 15.67 -20.96 22.43
CA GLU A 124 14.72 -20.60 21.38
C GLU A 124 14.66 -19.08 21.20
N ALA A 125 14.41 -18.63 19.97
CA ALA A 125 14.14 -17.23 19.70
C ALA A 125 12.86 -16.77 20.41
N THR A 126 12.89 -15.59 21.02
CA THR A 126 11.73 -14.90 21.60
C THR A 126 11.22 -13.79 20.69
N LEU A 127 10.04 -13.24 20.98
CA LEU A 127 9.55 -12.04 20.30
C LEU A 127 10.51 -10.85 20.50
N LEU A 128 11.25 -10.78 21.61
CA LEU A 128 12.32 -9.78 21.77
C LEU A 128 13.41 -9.91 20.73
N ASP A 129 13.90 -11.13 20.59
CA ASP A 129 15.09 -11.41 19.80
C ASP A 129 14.80 -11.05 18.35
N ALA A 130 13.54 -11.26 17.93
CA ALA A 130 13.02 -10.86 16.65
C ALA A 130 13.01 -9.34 16.44
N VAL A 131 12.43 -8.55 17.34
CA VAL A 131 12.37 -7.08 17.17
C VAL A 131 13.73 -6.40 17.42
N SER A 132 14.61 -7.04 18.18
CA SER A 132 15.95 -6.56 18.48
C SER A 132 16.77 -6.42 17.20
N GLY A 133 17.37 -5.25 17.00
CA GLY A 133 18.15 -4.94 15.80
C GLY A 133 19.30 -5.91 15.51
N PRO A 134 19.80 -5.91 14.26
CA PRO A 134 20.99 -6.66 13.87
C PRO A 134 22.16 -6.32 14.80
N GLY A 135 22.68 -7.32 15.51
CA GLY A 135 23.84 -7.18 16.41
C GLY A 135 23.58 -7.39 17.90
N ARG A 136 22.32 -7.55 18.35
CA ARG A 136 22.04 -7.95 19.75
C ARG A 136 21.99 -9.46 19.94
N GLN A 137 21.21 -10.17 19.12
CA GLN A 137 21.17 -11.63 19.09
C GLN A 137 21.09 -12.13 17.67
N ASP A 138 21.78 -13.22 17.36
CA ASP A 138 21.61 -13.92 16.08
C ASP A 138 20.42 -14.86 16.21
N LEU A 139 19.44 -14.74 15.29
CA LEU A 139 18.29 -15.65 15.25
C LEU A 139 18.64 -17.03 14.67
N GLY A 140 19.94 -17.27 14.41
CA GLY A 140 20.41 -18.44 13.69
C GLY A 140 20.10 -18.36 12.19
N MET A 141 19.78 -17.16 11.70
CA MET A 141 19.43 -16.91 10.31
C MET A 141 20.61 -16.25 9.60
N GLY A 142 21.21 -16.98 8.65
CA GLY A 142 22.27 -16.45 7.79
C GLY A 142 21.78 -15.42 6.76
N ASP A 143 20.49 -15.46 6.43
CA ASP A 143 19.87 -14.53 5.49
C ASP A 143 19.44 -13.23 6.19
N SER A 144 20.02 -12.11 5.77
CA SER A 144 19.73 -10.80 6.34
C SER A 144 18.32 -10.29 6.01
N THR A 145 17.76 -10.68 4.87
CA THR A 145 16.44 -10.27 4.39
C THR A 145 15.35 -11.01 5.16
N LEU A 146 15.43 -12.34 5.26
CA LEU A 146 14.49 -13.12 6.10
C LEU A 146 14.53 -12.67 7.56
N ARG A 147 15.71 -12.29 8.06
CA ARG A 147 15.82 -11.67 9.38
C ARG A 147 15.05 -10.35 9.48
N GLN A 148 15.05 -9.50 8.45
CA GLN A 148 14.20 -8.31 8.44
C GLN A 148 12.72 -8.66 8.34
N VAL A 149 12.34 -9.68 7.56
CA VAL A 149 10.95 -10.18 7.49
C VAL A 149 10.48 -10.60 8.89
N VAL A 150 11.25 -11.39 9.63
CA VAL A 150 10.91 -11.77 11.02
C VAL A 150 10.85 -10.54 11.93
N ARG A 151 11.80 -9.61 11.80
CA ARG A 151 11.87 -8.43 12.65
C ARG A 151 10.71 -7.48 12.48
N PHE A 152 10.42 -7.09 11.24
CA PHE A 152 9.27 -6.24 10.91
C PHE A 152 7.96 -7.02 11.03
N GLY A 153 7.94 -8.31 10.69
CA GLY A 153 6.78 -9.18 10.92
C GLY A 153 6.39 -9.25 12.39
N THR A 154 7.37 -9.38 13.29
CA THR A 154 7.11 -9.38 14.73
C THR A 154 6.55 -8.03 15.18
N ALA A 155 7.15 -6.91 14.75
CA ALA A 155 6.60 -5.60 15.07
C ALA A 155 5.16 -5.42 14.55
N ALA A 156 4.84 -5.96 13.36
CA ALA A 156 3.51 -5.93 12.76
C ALA A 156 2.50 -6.72 13.60
N LEU A 157 2.89 -7.91 14.06
CA LEU A 157 2.06 -8.76 14.90
C LEU A 157 1.70 -8.03 16.21
N LEU A 158 2.65 -7.32 16.78
CA LEU A 158 2.48 -6.58 18.02
C LEU A 158 1.63 -5.32 17.82
N ASN A 159 1.75 -4.65 16.68
CA ASN A 159 0.85 -3.56 16.30
C ASN A 159 -0.59 -4.04 16.18
N ALA A 160 -0.82 -5.19 15.54
CA ALA A 160 -2.14 -5.79 15.40
C ALA A 160 -2.75 -6.19 16.75
N ARG A 161 -1.93 -6.76 17.65
CA ARG A 161 -2.35 -7.20 18.98
C ARG A 161 -2.70 -6.05 19.92
N TYR A 162 -2.00 -4.92 19.80
CA TYR A 162 -2.09 -3.82 20.76
C TYR A 162 -2.62 -2.52 20.12
N PRO A 163 -3.91 -2.47 19.75
CA PRO A 163 -4.51 -1.31 19.07
C PRO A 163 -4.53 -0.05 19.95
N SER A 164 -4.36 -0.17 21.27
CA SER A 164 -4.27 0.98 22.18
C SER A 164 -3.04 1.86 21.94
N VAL A 165 -1.97 1.31 21.36
CA VAL A 165 -0.72 2.03 21.06
C VAL A 165 -0.47 2.15 19.56
N SER A 166 -1.14 1.35 18.75
CA SER A 166 -1.10 1.36 17.29
C SER A 166 -2.51 1.50 16.70
N PRO A 167 -3.22 2.60 17.01
CA PRO A 167 -4.59 2.79 16.53
C PRO A 167 -4.61 2.90 15.01
N GLY A 168 -5.50 2.15 14.37
CA GLY A 168 -5.65 2.15 12.91
C GLY A 168 -4.64 1.26 12.16
N TYR A 169 -3.93 0.37 12.86
CA TYR A 169 -3.07 -0.61 12.18
C TYR A 169 -3.90 -1.47 11.21
N PRO A 170 -3.48 -1.60 9.94
CA PRO A 170 -4.31 -2.16 8.86
C PRO A 170 -4.41 -3.69 8.86
N LEU A 171 -3.44 -4.39 9.43
CA LEU A 171 -3.36 -5.86 9.38
C LEU A 171 -3.86 -6.48 10.68
N SER A 172 -4.59 -7.59 10.56
CA SER A 172 -4.93 -8.47 11.69
C SER A 172 -3.75 -9.36 12.09
N GLU A 173 -3.79 -9.92 13.30
CA GLU A 173 -2.75 -10.87 13.76
C GLU A 173 -2.64 -12.08 12.82
N SER A 174 -3.76 -12.63 12.36
CA SER A 174 -3.78 -13.76 11.42
C SER A 174 -3.14 -13.43 10.08
N GLU A 175 -3.39 -12.23 9.53
CA GLU A 175 -2.77 -11.82 8.26
C GLU A 175 -1.26 -11.68 8.40
N VAL A 176 -0.78 -11.10 9.51
CA VAL A 176 0.66 -10.99 9.75
C VAL A 176 1.31 -12.37 9.91
N VAL A 177 0.67 -13.28 10.64
CA VAL A 177 1.16 -14.66 10.79
C VAL A 177 1.23 -15.36 9.44
N ASP A 178 0.19 -15.25 8.61
CA ASP A 178 0.18 -15.84 7.27
C ASP A 178 1.29 -15.26 6.37
N ILE A 179 1.45 -13.93 6.34
CA ILE A 179 2.51 -13.27 5.57
C ILE A 179 3.88 -13.82 5.95
N VAL A 180 4.21 -13.77 7.24
CA VAL A 180 5.56 -14.13 7.72
C VAL A 180 5.83 -15.63 7.57
N THR A 181 4.86 -16.48 7.91
CA THR A 181 5.04 -17.94 7.83
C THR A 181 5.14 -18.42 6.38
N GLN A 182 4.31 -17.91 5.47
CA GLN A 182 4.42 -18.24 4.04
C GLN A 182 5.78 -17.81 3.49
N THR A 183 6.23 -16.58 3.76
CA THR A 183 7.53 -16.10 3.28
C THR A 183 8.68 -16.96 3.79
N LEU A 184 8.69 -17.34 5.08
CA LEU A 184 9.77 -18.15 5.65
C LEU A 184 9.75 -19.61 5.19
N MET A 185 8.57 -20.17 4.88
CA MET A 185 8.43 -21.58 4.51
C MET A 185 8.49 -21.81 3.00
N ALA A 186 7.98 -20.87 2.20
CA ALA A 186 7.88 -20.96 0.75
C ALA A 186 8.84 -20.03 0.00
N GLY A 187 9.44 -19.04 0.67
CA GLY A 187 10.26 -17.98 0.05
C GLY A 187 9.45 -16.86 -0.59
N GLU A 188 8.11 -16.94 -0.55
CA GLU A 188 7.20 -15.97 -1.16
C GLU A 188 5.89 -15.88 -0.37
N TYR A 189 5.16 -14.79 -0.57
CA TYR A 189 3.80 -14.60 -0.07
C TYR A 189 2.86 -14.28 -1.24
N VAL A 190 1.72 -14.97 -1.31
CA VAL A 190 0.70 -14.73 -2.34
C VAL A 190 -0.45 -13.94 -1.74
N THR A 191 -0.71 -12.75 -2.29
CA THR A 191 -1.82 -11.89 -1.84
C THR A 191 -3.18 -12.47 -2.22
N SER A 192 -4.24 -11.92 -1.63
CA SER A 192 -5.62 -12.23 -2.02
C SER A 192 -5.96 -11.86 -3.47
N SER A 193 -5.20 -10.95 -4.11
CA SER A 193 -5.31 -10.63 -5.53
C SER A 193 -4.53 -11.58 -6.45
N GLY A 194 -3.74 -12.49 -5.88
CA GLY A 194 -2.88 -13.42 -6.62
C GLY A 194 -1.51 -12.84 -7.00
N ASP A 195 -1.17 -11.67 -6.48
CA ASP A 195 0.18 -11.11 -6.64
C ASP A 195 1.16 -11.88 -5.75
N VAL A 196 2.37 -12.13 -6.26
CA VAL A 196 3.41 -12.85 -5.52
C VAL A 196 4.45 -11.82 -5.06
N LEU A 197 4.75 -11.83 -3.75
CA LEU A 197 5.79 -11.02 -3.14
C LEU A 197 6.95 -11.92 -2.69
N ASP A 198 8.16 -11.60 -3.15
CA ASP A 198 9.39 -12.22 -2.62
C ASP A 198 9.73 -11.70 -1.21
N GLU A 199 10.76 -12.27 -0.59
CA GLU A 199 11.19 -11.92 0.76
C GLU A 199 11.55 -10.43 0.93
N GLU A 200 12.17 -9.82 -0.09
CA GLU A 200 12.56 -8.41 -0.06
C GLU A 200 11.31 -7.50 -0.15
N GLN A 201 10.38 -7.84 -1.03
CA GLN A 201 9.11 -7.14 -1.19
C GLN A 201 8.24 -7.26 0.07
N VAL A 202 8.20 -8.43 0.71
CA VAL A 202 7.50 -8.64 1.98
C VAL A 202 8.11 -7.78 3.08
N HIS A 203 9.44 -7.76 3.19
CA HIS A 203 10.12 -6.87 4.14
C HIS A 203 9.77 -5.40 3.88
N ARG A 204 9.87 -4.93 2.63
CA ARG A 204 9.54 -3.54 2.27
C ARG A 204 8.09 -3.19 2.57
N PHE A 205 7.17 -4.10 2.28
CA PHE A 205 5.76 -3.93 2.62
C PHE A 205 5.56 -3.82 4.14
N LEU A 206 6.13 -4.72 4.93
CA LEU A 206 5.99 -4.68 6.40
C LEU A 206 6.61 -3.40 6.99
N ALA A 207 7.78 -2.99 6.51
CA ALA A 207 8.42 -1.73 6.90
C ALA A 207 7.56 -0.52 6.54
N ASN A 208 6.93 -0.54 5.36
CA ASN A 208 6.00 0.49 4.90
C ASN A 208 4.78 0.65 5.81
N THR A 209 4.38 -0.39 6.57
CA THR A 209 3.28 -0.27 7.55
C THR A 209 3.68 0.46 8.85
N MET A 210 4.96 0.83 9.02
CA MET A 210 5.51 1.38 10.27
C MET A 210 6.34 2.66 10.09
N ASP A 211 6.99 2.80 8.93
CA ASP A 211 7.90 3.90 8.60
C ASP A 211 7.28 4.84 7.54
N SER A 212 8.11 5.55 6.77
CA SER A 212 7.70 6.43 5.68
C SER A 212 6.89 5.65 4.63
N PRO A 213 5.58 5.91 4.51
CA PRO A 213 4.75 5.20 3.55
C PRO A 213 5.23 5.49 2.12
N SER A 214 5.05 4.51 1.25
CA SER A 214 5.50 4.45 -0.13
C SER A 214 4.58 3.51 -0.91
N TRP A 215 4.59 3.64 -2.23
CA TRP A 215 3.89 2.75 -3.13
C TRP A 215 4.85 1.72 -3.69
N GLY A 216 4.54 0.44 -3.50
CA GLY A 216 5.19 -0.67 -4.17
C GLY A 216 6.73 -0.73 -4.08
N PRO A 217 7.33 -1.75 -4.72
CA PRO A 217 8.76 -1.86 -4.87
C PRO A 217 9.34 -0.92 -5.93
#